data_AF-A0A957KNG7-F1
#
_entry.id   AF-A0A957KNG7-F1
#
_cell.length_a   1.000
_cell.length_b   1.000
_cell.length_c   1.000
_cell.angle_alpha   90.00
_cell.angle_beta   90.00
_cell.angle_gamma   90.00
#
_symmetry.space_group_name_H-M   'P 1'
#
loop_
_entity.id
_entity.type
_entity.pdbx_description
1 polymer ?
#
loop_
_entity_poly.entity_id
_entity_poly.type
_entity_poly.pdbx_seq_one_letter_code
_entity_poly.pdbx_strand_id
1 'polypeptide(L)' 'AGSTAVQEVAFTLANGMEYVKQAVAAGLDVDNFAPQLSFFFNAHNNILEEVAKFRAARRLWARIMRERFGA' A
#
# COMPACT_ATOMS: atom_id res chain seq x y z
N ALA A 1 0.88 -7.39 16.54
CA ALA A 1 0.80 -8.83 16.24
C ALA A 1 2.17 -9.52 16.10
N GLY A 2 3.30 -8.79 16.05
CA GLY A 2 4.63 -9.41 15.97
C GLY A 2 5.15 -9.65 14.54
N SER A 3 4.60 -8.96 13.54
CA SER A 3 5.08 -9.03 12.16
C SER A 3 6.43 -8.33 11.99
N THR A 4 7.27 -8.86 11.11
CA THR A 4 8.46 -8.16 10.60
C THR A 4 8.06 -6.95 9.74
N ALA A 5 8.99 -6.01 9.51
CA ALA A 5 8.80 -4.86 8.63
C ALA A 5 8.35 -5.26 7.21
N VAL A 6 8.93 -6.34 6.67
CA VAL A 6 8.57 -6.87 5.35
C VAL A 6 7.14 -7.41 5.34
N GLN A 7 6.76 -8.18 6.36
CA GLN A 7 5.40 -8.71 6.50
C GLN A 7 4.37 -7.60 6.64
N GLU A 8 4.66 -6.58 7.45
CA GLU A 8 3.78 -5.42 7.63
C GLU A 8 3.49 -4.73 6.28
N VAL A 9 4.53 -4.42 5.50
CA VAL A 9 4.35 -3.81 4.17
C VAL A 9 3.61 -4.75 3.23
N ALA A 10 4.00 -6.03 3.17
CA ALA A 10 3.40 -6.98 2.24
C ALA A 10 1.89 -7.14 2.51
N PHE A 11 1.50 -7.36 3.77
CA PHE A 11 0.10 -7.55 4.14
C PHE A 11 -0.71 -6.28 3.96
N THR A 12 -0.15 -5.12 4.30
CA THR A 12 -0.83 -3.83 4.16
C THR A 12 -1.10 -3.51 2.69
N LEU A 13 -0.10 -3.68 1.82
CA LEU A 13 -0.28 -3.45 0.38
C LEU A 13 -1.19 -4.51 -0.26
N ALA A 14 -1.16 -5.76 0.21
CA ALA A 14 -2.09 -6.80 -0.24
C ALA A 14 -3.54 -6.43 0.08
N ASN A 15 -3.82 -5.95 1.30
CA ASN A 15 -5.14 -5.47 1.67
C ASN A 15 -5.55 -4.25 0.84
N GLY A 16 -4.64 -3.28 0.65
CA GLY A 16 -4.89 -2.12 -0.20
C GLY A 16 -5.26 -2.50 -1.64
N MET A 17 -4.54 -3.45 -2.24
CA MET A 17 -4.86 -3.97 -3.58
C MET A 17 -6.25 -4.61 -3.63
N GLU A 18 -6.63 -5.40 -2.62
CA GLU A 18 -7.96 -6.02 -2.61
C GLU A 18 -9.06 -4.96 -2.48
N TYR A 19 -8.88 -3.92 -1.65
CA TYR A 19 -9.84 -2.81 -1.60
C TYR A 19 -9.99 -2.08 -2.94
N VAL A 20 -8.88 -1.75 -3.60
CA VAL A 20 -8.91 -1.11 -4.93
C VAL A 20 -9.63 -2.01 -5.94
N LYS A 21 -9.30 -3.31 -5.96
CA LYS A 21 -9.93 -4.29 -6.84
C LYS A 21 -11.44 -4.39 -6.60
N GLN A 22 -11.89 -4.40 -5.35
CA GLN A 22 -13.33 -4.46 -5.02
C GLN A 22 -14.05 -3.16 -5.39
N ALA A 23 -13.43 -1.99 -5.16
CA ALA A 23 -13.98 -0.70 -5.57
C ALA A 23 -14.14 -0.60 -7.10
N VAL A 24 -13.12 -1.01 -7.86
CA VAL A 24 -13.20 -1.08 -9.32
C VAL A 24 -14.26 -2.08 -9.78
N ALA A 25 -14.35 -3.26 -9.14
CA ALA A 25 -15.39 -4.24 -9.43
C ALA A 25 -16.82 -3.72 -9.14
N ALA A 26 -16.95 -2.79 -8.19
CA ALA A 26 -18.20 -2.08 -7.90
C ALA A 26 -18.51 -0.93 -8.90
N GLY A 27 -17.67 -0.72 -9.91
CA GLY A 27 -17.84 0.28 -10.96
C GLY A 27 -17.28 1.67 -10.62
N LEU A 28 -16.46 1.79 -9.57
CA LEU A 28 -15.79 3.04 -9.24
C LEU A 28 -14.54 3.21 -10.10
N ASP A 29 -14.40 4.40 -10.69
CA ASP A 29 -13.17 4.81 -11.35
C ASP A 29 -12.04 5.01 -10.32
N VAL A 30 -10.89 4.40 -10.57
CA VAL A 30 -9.75 4.36 -9.66
C VAL A 30 -9.24 5.76 -9.32
N ASP A 31 -9.23 6.67 -10.28
CA ASP A 31 -8.71 8.03 -10.11
C ASP A 31 -9.60 8.89 -9.19
N ASN A 32 -10.87 8.52 -9.04
CA ASN A 32 -11.80 9.25 -8.18
C ASN A 32 -11.62 8.92 -6.69
N PHE A 33 -11.24 7.68 -6.36
CA PHE A 33 -11.16 7.23 -4.96
C PHE A 33 -9.73 6.96 -4.48
N ALA A 34 -8.79 6.56 -5.35
CA ALA A 34 -7.43 6.24 -4.93
C ALA A 34 -6.71 7.40 -4.21
N PRO A 35 -6.89 8.69 -4.58
CA PRO A 35 -6.30 9.82 -3.85
C PRO A 35 -6.79 9.97 -2.40
N GLN A 36 -7.91 9.32 -2.06
CA GLN A 36 -8.50 9.36 -0.71
C GLN A 36 -7.99 8.21 0.18
N LEU A 37 -7.26 7.25 -0.40
CA LEU A 37 -6.67 6.15 0.36
C LEU A 37 -5.47 6.65 1.17
N SER A 38 -5.45 6.30 2.45
CA SER A 38 -4.32 6.52 3.34
C SER A 38 -3.85 5.22 3.95
N PHE A 39 -2.56 5.16 4.28
CA PHE A 39 -1.94 4.00 4.93
C PHE A 39 -1.46 4.40 6.31
N PHE A 40 -1.63 3.48 7.26
CA PHE A 40 -1.10 3.60 8.60
C PHE A 40 -0.08 2.48 8.84
N PHE A 41 1.16 2.86 9.08
CA PHE A 41 2.26 1.94 9.35
C PHE A 41 2.83 2.24 10.74
N ASN A 42 3.32 1.21 11.41
CA ASN A 42 4.10 1.36 12.63
C ASN A 42 5.51 1.91 12.31
N ALA A 43 6.17 2.49 13.32
CA ALA A 43 7.59 2.83 13.27
C ALA A 43 8.31 2.16 14.45
N HIS A 44 9.21 1.22 14.15
CA HIS A 44 10.01 0.53 15.16
C HIS A 44 11.36 1.23 15.43
N ASN A 45 12.17 0.64 16.33
CA ASN A 45 13.44 1.22 16.77
C ASN A 45 14.58 1.08 15.75
N ASN A 46 14.42 0.29 14.69
CA ASN A 46 15.43 0.14 13.65
C ASN A 46 15.32 1.27 12.61
N ILE A 47 15.92 2.42 12.93
CA ILE A 47 15.75 3.67 12.16
C ILE A 47 15.99 3.48 10.65
N LEU A 48 17.09 2.83 10.25
CA LEU A 48 17.45 2.69 8.84
C LEU A 48 16.49 1.76 8.09
N GLU A 49 16.09 0.65 8.74
CA GLU A 49 15.11 -0.27 8.17
C GLU A 49 13.74 0.39 8.03
N GLU A 50 13.30 1.16 9.03
CA GLU A 50 12.02 1.87 8.99
C GLU A 50 12.00 2.95 7.89
N VAL A 51 13.08 3.71 7.73
CA VAL A 51 13.24 4.65 6.61
C VAL A 51 13.18 3.91 5.26
N ALA A 52 13.87 2.78 5.14
CA ALA A 52 13.84 1.96 3.93
C ALA A 52 12.44 1.40 3.67
N LYS A 53 11.74 0.94 4.71
CA LYS A 53 10.37 0.40 4.68
C LYS A 53 9.40 1.42 4.10
N PHE A 54 9.37 2.65 4.62
CA PHE A 54 8.45 3.68 4.12
C PHE A 54 8.75 4.08 2.66
N ARG A 55 10.03 4.17 2.29
CA ARG A 55 10.42 4.46 0.90
C ARG A 55 10.04 3.31 -0.05
N ALA A 56 10.24 2.07 0.38
CA ALA A 56 9.85 0.88 -0.36
C ALA A 56 8.33 0.81 -0.52
N ALA A 57 7.56 1.03 0.55
CA ALA A 57 6.09 1.02 0.52
C ALA A 57 5.54 2.02 -0.51
N ARG A 58 6.01 3.27 -0.50
CA ARG A 58 5.59 4.27 -1.50
C ARG A 58 5.93 3.87 -2.93
N ARG A 59 7.15 3.38 -3.16
CA ARG A 59 7.60 2.97 -4.50
C ARG A 59 6.83 1.75 -5.01
N LEU A 60 6.57 0.78 -4.15
CA LEU A 60 5.78 -0.40 -4.49
C LEU A 60 4.34 -0.02 -4.79
N TRP A 61 3.72 0.80 -3.95
CA TRP A 61 2.34 1.25 -4.16
C TRP A 61 2.19 2.02 -5.48
N ALA A 62 3.07 2.98 -5.76
CA ALA A 62 3.06 3.72 -7.02
C ALA A 62 3.18 2.82 -8.25
N ARG A 63 4.04 1.78 -8.18
CA ARG A 63 4.16 0.80 -9.27
C ARG A 63 2.91 -0.07 -9.40
N ILE A 64 2.36 -0.56 -8.29
CA ILE A 64 1.15 -1.38 -8.26
C ILE A 64 -0.04 -0.63 -8.88
N MET A 65 -0.29 0.60 -8.44
CA MET A 65 -1.40 1.42 -8.95
C MET A 65 -1.29 1.65 -10.46
N ARG A 66 -0.10 2.01 -10.94
CA ARG A 66 0.16 2.20 -12.36
C ARG A 66 0.08 0.92 -13.18
N GLU A 67 0.74 -0.14 -12.75
CA GLU A 67 0.95 -1.35 -13.56
C GLU A 67 -0.24 -2.31 -13.49
N ARG A 68 -1.00 -2.32 -12.38
CA ARG A 68 -2.14 -3.25 -12.20
C ARG A 68 -3.50 -2.60 -12.33
N PHE A 69 -3.62 -1.32 -11.97
CA PHE A 69 -4.91 -0.62 -11.94
C PHE A 69 -5.02 0.52 -12.94
N GLY A 70 -3.94 0.84 -13.67
CA GLY A 70 -3.96 1.85 -14.73
C GLY A 70 -4.15 3.29 -14.23
N ALA A 71 -3.88 3.52 -12.93
CA ALA A 71 -3.89 4.84 -12.30
C ALA A 71 -2.57 5.61 -12.53
#